data_AF-A0A5A9YZ41-F1
#
_entry.id   AF-A0A5A9YZ41-F1
#
_cell.length_a   1.000
_cell.length_b   1.000
_cell.length_c   1.000
_cell.angle_alpha   90.00
_cell.angle_beta   90.00
_cell.angle_gamma   90.00
#
_symmetry.space_group_name_H-M   'P 1'
#
loop_
_entity.id
_entity.type
_entity.pdbx_description
1 polymer ?
#
loop_
_entity_poly.entity_id
_entity_poly.type
_entity_poly.pdbx_seq_one_letter_code
_entity_poly.pdbx_strand_id
1 'polypeptide(L)'
;AGGLYHAVAGETPNRWIAERVAADLGVQARSVSMKEAIGVWGEFGALVMAASSRIRATSAQRELGWRPEHTDMLTMIGEERLRRLARPSA
;
A
#
# COMPACT_ATOMS: atom_id res chain seq x y z
N ALA A 1 6.71 -6.87 -31.01
CA ALA A 1 7.71 -6.48 -29.99
C ALA A 1 6.99 -6.31 -28.65
N GLY A 2 7.59 -6.73 -27.53
CA GLY A 2 7.05 -6.55 -26.17
C GLY A 2 7.70 -5.38 -25.45
N GLY A 3 7.08 -4.89 -24.37
CA GLY A 3 7.60 -3.81 -23.52
C GLY A 3 7.23 -4.01 -22.05
N LEU A 4 7.95 -3.35 -21.14
CA LEU A 4 7.65 -3.34 -19.71
C LEU A 4 6.78 -2.12 -19.38
N TYR A 5 5.63 -2.36 -18.76
CA TYR A 5 4.68 -1.32 -18.39
C TYR A 5 4.33 -1.42 -16.91
N HIS A 6 4.44 -0.31 -16.19
CA HIS A 6 4.01 -0.22 -14.80
C HIS A 6 2.58 0.33 -14.73
N ALA A 7 1.66 -0.41 -14.11
CA ALA A 7 0.27 -0.01 -13.88
C ALA A 7 0.08 0.54 -12.46
N VAL A 8 0.92 1.50 -12.06
CA VAL A 8 0.83 2.16 -10.75
C VAL A 8 -0.11 3.36 -10.82
N ALA A 9 -0.81 3.63 -9.73
CA ALA A 9 -1.81 4.69 -9.67
C ALA A 9 -1.30 6.02 -9.08
N GLY A 10 -0.34 5.93 -8.16
CA GLY A 10 0.23 7.06 -7.43
C GLY A 10 1.37 6.57 -6.53
N GLU A 11 1.74 7.39 -5.55
CA GLU A 11 2.78 7.06 -4.56
C GLU A 11 2.17 6.99 -3.16
N THR A 12 2.36 5.86 -2.46
CA THR A 12 1.88 5.68 -1.09
C THR A 12 2.96 5.02 -0.24
N PRO A 13 3.66 5.76 0.63
CA PRO A 13 4.64 5.20 1.56
C PRO A 13 3.97 4.33 2.64
N ASN A 14 4.66 3.29 3.10
CA ASN A 14 4.19 2.41 4.18
C ASN A 14 3.81 3.19 5.46
N ARG A 15 4.51 4.30 5.74
CA ARG A 15 4.22 5.19 6.86
C ARG A 15 2.80 5.75 6.81
N TRP A 16 2.35 6.23 5.64
CA TRP A 16 1.01 6.82 5.50
C TRP A 16 -0.08 5.78 5.70
N ILE A 17 0.16 4.55 5.23
CA ILE A 17 -0.75 3.42 5.46
C ILE A 17 -0.85 3.15 6.97
N ALA A 18 0.28 3.05 7.67
CA ALA A 18 0.29 2.79 9.11
C ALA A 18 -0.40 3.90 9.92
N GLU A 19 -0.12 5.17 9.62
CA GLU A 19 -0.76 6.32 10.28
C GLU A 19 -2.28 6.34 10.03
N ARG A 20 -2.71 6.02 8.80
CA ARG A 20 -4.13 5.99 8.46
C ARG A 20 -4.88 4.85 9.13
N VAL A 21 -4.30 3.65 9.19
CA VAL A 21 -4.87 2.51 9.94
C VAL A 21 -4.92 2.81 11.44
N ALA A 22 -3.87 3.41 12.00
CA ALA A 22 -3.84 3.76 13.41
C ALA A 22 -4.93 4.76 13.79
N ALA A 23 -5.13 5.79 12.96
CA ALA A 23 -6.22 6.76 13.13
C ALA A 23 -7.60 6.10 13.09
N ASP A 24 -7.83 5.19 12.14
CA ASP A 24 -9.09 4.44 12.01
C ASP A 24 -9.38 3.53 13.21
N LEU A 25 -8.35 2.89 13.77
CA LEU A 25 -8.47 1.99 14.94
C LEU A 25 -8.40 2.71 16.29
N GLY A 26 -8.14 4.02 16.32
CA GLY A 26 -7.98 4.79 17.55
C GLY A 26 -6.71 4.44 18.34
N VAL A 27 -5.65 4.01 17.67
CA VAL A 27 -4.34 3.67 18.26
C VAL A 27 -3.22 4.53 17.69
N GLN A 28 -1.99 4.37 18.19
CA GLN A 28 -0.82 5.10 17.71
C GLN A 28 0.01 4.24 16.74
N ALA A 29 0.57 4.88 15.71
CA ALA A 29 1.58 4.29 14.84
C ALA A 29 2.98 4.76 15.26
N ARG A 30 3.99 3.90 15.08
CA ARG A 30 5.40 4.24 15.30
C ARG A 30 6.29 3.61 14.25
N SER A 31 7.46 4.19 14.02
CA SER A 31 8.53 3.53 13.29
C SER A 31 9.11 2.37 14.11
N VAL A 32 9.63 1.37 13.40
CA VAL A 32 10.33 0.22 13.97
C VAL A 32 11.74 0.16 13.40
N SER A 33 12.71 -0.25 14.22
CA SER A 33 14.05 -0.58 13.75
C SER A 33 14.03 -1.86 12.90
N MET A 34 15.08 -2.09 12.11
CA MET A 34 15.22 -3.34 11.35
C MET A 34 15.17 -4.58 12.27
N LYS A 35 15.79 -4.50 13.46
CA LYS A 35 15.76 -5.60 14.44
C LYS A 35 14.34 -5.91 14.93
N GLU A 36 13.55 -4.89 15.24
CA GLU A 36 12.14 -5.07 15.62
C GLU A 36 11.32 -5.60 14.44
N ALA A 37 11.54 -5.08 13.24
CA ALA A 37 10.85 -5.52 12.02
C ALA A 37 11.10 -7.00 11.73
N ILE A 38 12.34 -7.50 11.91
CA ILE A 38 12.66 -8.93 11.78
C ILE A 38 11.88 -9.76 12.81
N GLY A 39 11.74 -9.25 14.04
CA GLY A 39 10.92 -9.89 15.06
C GLY A 39 9.44 -10.00 14.71
N VAL A 40 8.90 -9.09 13.88
CA VAL A 40 7.49 -9.06 13.48
C VAL A 40 7.24 -9.85 12.19
N TRP A 41 8.09 -9.67 11.17
CA TRP A 41 7.85 -10.16 9.81
C TRP A 41 8.91 -11.17 9.31
N GLY A 42 9.90 -11.52 10.12
CA GLY A 42 11.07 -12.28 9.69
C GLY A 42 12.03 -11.45 8.82
N GLU A 43 13.19 -12.01 8.47
CA GLU A 43 14.24 -11.30 7.72
C GLU A 43 13.76 -10.81 6.35
N PHE A 44 13.15 -11.71 5.57
CA PHE A 44 12.68 -11.37 4.24
C PHE A 44 11.51 -10.38 4.27
N GLY A 45 10.57 -10.56 5.20
CA GLY A 45 9.44 -9.62 5.36
C GLY A 45 9.91 -8.23 5.79
N ALA A 46 10.88 -8.15 6.70
CA ALA A 46 11.47 -6.88 7.11
C ALA A 46 12.16 -6.17 5.94
N LEU A 47 12.87 -6.91 5.08
CA LEU A 47 13.47 -6.35 3.86
C LEU A 47 12.43 -5.80 2.89
N VAL A 48 11.34 -6.53 2.65
CA VAL A 48 10.24 -6.07 1.78
C VAL A 48 9.62 -4.78 2.32
N MET A 49 9.33 -4.73 3.62
CA MET A 49 8.70 -3.56 4.26
C MET A 49 9.63 -2.34 4.36
N ALA A 50 10.95 -2.56 4.37
CA ALA A 50 11.95 -1.48 4.36
C ALA A 50 12.06 -0.79 3.00
N ALA A 51 11.59 -1.41 1.92
CA ALA A 51 11.60 -0.81 0.60
C ALA A 51 10.38 0.09 0.39
N SER A 52 10.58 1.24 -0.26
CA SER A 52 9.51 2.10 -0.77
C SER A 52 9.94 2.65 -2.13
N SER A 53 9.87 1.78 -3.14
CA SER A 53 10.26 2.11 -4.51
C SER A 53 9.24 3.04 -5.15
N ARG A 54 9.73 4.15 -5.69
CA ARG A 54 8.92 5.08 -6.49
C ARG A 54 8.92 4.65 -7.94
N ILE A 55 7.74 4.46 -8.51
CA ILE A 55 7.55 4.03 -9.89
C ILE A 55 6.55 4.97 -10.55
N ARG A 56 6.73 5.23 -11.84
CA ARG A 56 5.80 6.05 -12.64
C ARG A 56 5.24 5.24 -13.81
N ALA A 57 3.95 5.38 -14.08
CA ALA A 57 3.23 4.65 -15.13
C ALA A 57 3.30 5.33 -16.51
N THR A 58 4.35 6.11 -16.82
CA THR A 58 4.35 7.02 -17.99
C THR A 58 4.16 6.30 -19.33
N SER A 59 4.86 5.20 -19.60
CA SER A 59 4.67 4.43 -20.83
C SER A 59 3.29 3.77 -20.89
N ALA A 60 2.79 3.26 -19.76
CA ALA A 60 1.45 2.66 -19.69
C ALA A 60 0.35 3.70 -19.98
N GLN A 61 0.51 4.92 -19.47
CA GLN A 61 -0.44 6.02 -19.72
C GLN A 61 -0.46 6.44 -21.19
N ARG A 62 0.72 6.64 -21.79
CA ARG A 62 0.83 7.13 -23.17
C ARG A 62 0.42 6.08 -24.21
N GLU A 63 0.81 4.83 -24.00
CA GLU A 63 0.77 3.80 -25.05
C GLU A 63 -0.39 2.82 -24.86
N LEU A 64 -0.82 2.58 -23.61
CA LEU A 64 -1.90 1.65 -23.28
C LEU A 64 -3.15 2.36 -22.75
N GLY A 65 -3.14 3.69 -22.65
CA GLY A 65 -4.26 4.47 -22.12
C GLY A 65 -4.54 4.23 -20.64
N TRP A 66 -3.57 3.73 -19.87
CA TRP A 66 -3.72 3.51 -18.43
C TRP A 66 -4.17 4.80 -17.72
N ARG A 67 -5.31 4.75 -17.04
CA ARG A 67 -5.92 5.87 -16.32
C ARG A 67 -6.47 5.33 -14.99
N PRO A 68 -5.67 5.36 -13.90
CA PRO A 68 -6.12 4.89 -12.61
C PRO A 68 -7.26 5.78 -12.08
N GLU A 69 -8.35 5.17 -11.59
CA GLU A 69 -9.48 5.91 -11.02
C GLU A 69 -9.21 6.39 -9.58
N HIS A 70 -8.42 5.61 -8.83
CA HIS A 70 -8.01 5.94 -7.47
C HIS A 70 -6.48 6.02 -7.41
N THR A 71 -5.92 7.09 -6.84
CA THR A 71 -4.47 7.33 -6.78
C THR A 71 -3.79 6.62 -5.60
N ASP A 72 -4.57 6.21 -4.62
CA ASP A 72 -4.14 5.55 -3.40
C ASP A 72 -5.31 4.78 -2.76
N MET A 73 -5.02 4.05 -1.69
CA MET A 73 -6.01 3.30 -0.89
C MET A 73 -6.34 3.98 0.45
N LEU A 74 -5.77 5.15 0.76
CA LEU A 74 -5.83 5.74 2.09
C LEU A 74 -7.25 6.21 2.45
N THR A 75 -8.01 6.69 1.48
CA THR A 75 -9.42 7.07 1.68
C THR A 75 -10.33 5.87 1.93
N MET A 76 -9.90 4.68 1.51
CA MET A 76 -10.66 3.44 1.66
C MET A 76 -10.52 2.82 3.05
N ILE A 77 -9.45 3.17 3.77
CA ILE A 77 -9.21 2.67 5.13
C ILE A 77 -10.33 3.18 6.04
N GLY A 78 -11.02 2.24 6.68
CA GLY A 78 -12.13 2.50 7.59
C GLY A 78 -13.52 2.46 6.95
N GLU A 79 -13.62 2.36 5.61
CA GLU A 79 -14.92 2.28 4.93
C GLU A 79 -15.75 1.09 5.44
N GLU A 80 -16.96 1.39 5.93
CA GLU A 80 -17.90 0.36 6.42
C GLU A 80 -18.24 -0.68 5.34
N ARG A 81 -18.27 -0.25 4.07
CA ARG A 81 -18.47 -1.14 2.92
C ARG A 81 -17.42 -2.26 2.89
N LEU A 82 -16.15 -1.95 3.15
CA LEU A 82 -15.06 -2.94 3.16
C LEU A 82 -15.08 -3.78 4.43
N ARG A 83 -15.42 -3.19 5.59
CA ARG A 83 -15.57 -3.92 6.85
C ARG A 83 -16.62 -5.03 6.75
N ARG A 84 -17.71 -4.78 6.05
CA ARG A 84 -18.75 -5.80 5.81
C ARG A 84 -18.23 -7.00 5.02
N LEU A 85 -17.30 -6.80 4.09
CA LEU A 85 -16.70 -7.89 3.30
C LEU A 85 -15.77 -8.79 4.12
N ALA A 86 -15.16 -8.25 5.19
CA ALA A 86 -14.26 -9.01 6.06
C ALA A 86 -15.00 -9.90 7.06
N ARG A 87 -16.32 -9.75 7.20
CA ARG A 87 -17.14 -10.66 8.02
C ARG A 87 -17.31 -11.97 7.25
N PRO A 88 -17.02 -13.13 7.86
CA PRO A 88 -17.33 -14.41 7.23
C PRO A 88 -18.80 -14.44 6.80
N SER A 89 -19.08 -15.00 5.62
CA SER A 89 -20.46 -15.32 5.28
C SER A 89 -20.95 -16.33 6.30
N ALA A 90 -22.06 -16.03 6.97
CA ALA A 90 -22.69 -16.91 7.95
C ALA A 90 -23.07 -18.25 7.34
#